data_AF-A0A7Y6FI68-F1
#
_entry.id   AF-A0A7Y6FI68-F1
#
_cell.length_a   1.000
_cell.length_b   1.000
_cell.length_c   1.000
_cell.angle_alpha   90.00
_cell.angle_beta   90.00
_cell.angle_gamma   90.00
#
_symmetry.space_group_name_H-M   'P 1'
#
loop_
_entity.id
_entity.type
_entity.pdbx_description
1 polymer ?
#
loop_
_entity_poly.entity_id
_entity_poly.type
_entity_poly.pdbx_seq_one_letter_code
_entity_poly.pdbx_strand_id
1 'polypeptide(L)'
;MMAATKRIALGVMTTALVAVLAGCSGAGSGSSASGGADAGAEKGAHGAKENAPEAAAPKGAVKLIGDGSTAFTGVQPNMPKVQRLAPGQKPPQFVVFSWDGAGEDSQKLFSHFRSVGKKYDAKMTYFLSGVYLLPEEKRSLYAPPQHAA
;
A
#
# COMPACT_ATOMS: atom_id res chain seq x y z
N MET A 1 50.15 17.77 43.78
CA MET A 1 49.11 17.60 44.82
C MET A 1 47.86 18.37 44.40
N MET A 2 46.69 17.93 44.87
CA MET A 2 45.32 18.42 44.63
C MET A 2 44.63 17.86 43.38
N ALA A 3 44.02 16.68 43.58
CA ALA A 3 42.93 16.14 42.78
C ALA A 3 41.61 16.84 43.11
N ALA A 4 40.70 16.96 42.14
CA ALA A 4 39.30 17.33 42.40
C ALA A 4 38.36 16.47 41.56
N THR A 5 37.94 15.37 42.18
CA THR A 5 36.90 14.44 41.73
C THR A 5 35.53 15.10 41.84
N LYS A 6 34.72 15.09 40.77
CA LYS A 6 33.27 15.35 40.88
C LYS A 6 32.48 14.10 40.51
N ARG A 7 31.64 13.69 41.46
CA ARG A 7 30.85 12.45 41.49
C ARG A 7 29.53 12.64 40.73
N ILE A 8 29.23 11.62 39.91
CA ILE A 8 27.95 10.93 39.67
C ILE A 8 26.65 11.63 40.15
N ALA A 9 25.69 11.77 39.23
CA ALA A 9 24.27 11.62 39.53
C ALA A 9 23.59 10.79 38.42
N LEU A 10 23.27 9.53 38.73
CA LEU A 10 22.34 8.70 37.97
C LEU A 10 20.93 9.25 38.19
N GLY A 11 20.24 9.63 37.10
CA GLY A 11 18.82 9.91 37.10
C GLY A 11 18.06 8.76 36.45
N VAL A 12 17.48 7.88 37.27
CA VAL A 12 16.50 6.86 36.88
C VAL A 12 15.18 7.58 36.59
N MET A 13 14.65 7.46 35.37
CA MET A 13 13.26 7.84 35.09
C MET A 13 12.53 6.65 34.47
N THR A 14 11.71 6.03 35.32
CA THR A 14 10.83 4.91 35.05
C THR A 14 9.58 5.35 34.26
N THR A 15 9.39 4.66 33.14
CA THR A 15 8.15 4.31 32.41
C THR A 15 6.78 4.79 32.92
N ALA A 16 5.96 5.32 32.00
CA ALA A 16 4.52 5.10 31.99
C ALA A 16 4.03 4.91 30.54
N LEU A 17 3.74 3.66 30.19
CA LEU A 17 3.09 3.26 28.93
C LEU A 17 1.59 3.27 29.18
N VAL A 18 0.83 4.13 28.48
CA VAL A 18 -0.65 4.08 28.52
C VAL A 18 -1.14 3.88 27.09
N ALA A 19 -1.57 2.65 26.80
CA ALA A 19 -2.33 2.31 25.61
C ALA A 19 -3.82 2.47 25.91
N VAL A 20 -4.52 3.33 25.18
CA VAL A 20 -5.99 3.40 25.20
C VAL A 20 -6.50 2.83 23.89
N LEU A 21 -7.04 1.60 23.96
CA LEU A 21 -7.87 1.02 22.91
C LEU A 21 -9.33 1.34 23.24
N ALA A 22 -9.94 2.24 22.46
CA ALA A 22 -11.39 2.46 22.47
C ALA A 22 -11.98 1.92 21.17
N GLY A 23 -12.45 0.66 21.23
CA GLY A 23 -13.31 0.08 20.22
C GLY A 23 -14.77 0.36 20.57
N CYS A 24 -15.49 1.04 19.69
CA CYS A 24 -16.94 1.20 19.77
C CYS A 24 -17.58 0.54 18.56
N SER A 25 -17.92 -0.74 18.70
CA SER A 25 -18.96 -1.41 17.92
C SER A 25 -20.30 -1.14 18.61
N GLY A 26 -21.08 -0.20 18.07
CA GLY A 26 -22.44 0.09 18.50
C GLY A 26 -23.43 -0.38 17.45
N ALA A 27 -24.09 -1.51 17.72
CA ALA A 27 -25.25 -1.97 16.99
C ALA A 27 -26.53 -1.38 17.62
N GLY A 28 -27.42 -0.86 16.78
CA GLY A 28 -28.86 -0.98 16.95
C GLY A 28 -29.62 0.08 17.77
N SER A 29 -30.32 0.97 17.06
CA SER A 29 -31.75 1.32 17.24
C SER A 29 -32.03 2.48 16.27
N GLY A 30 -32.77 2.33 15.17
CA GLY A 30 -34.14 1.85 15.13
C GLY A 30 -35.05 3.08 14.98
N SER A 31 -35.39 3.47 13.76
CA SER A 31 -36.56 4.30 13.49
C SER A 31 -37.14 3.90 12.15
N SER A 32 -38.33 3.31 12.21
CA SER A 32 -39.12 2.82 11.09
C SER A 32 -39.80 3.99 10.39
N ALA A 33 -39.70 4.06 9.07
CA ALA A 33 -40.70 4.71 8.24
C ALA A 33 -40.91 3.85 6.98
N SER A 34 -42.17 3.51 6.79
CA SER A 34 -42.76 2.59 5.82
C SER A 34 -42.79 3.13 4.40
N GLY A 35 -42.69 2.22 3.42
CA GLY A 35 -43.43 2.33 2.16
C GLY A 35 -42.62 2.09 0.89
N GLY A 36 -43.05 1.10 0.10
CA GLY A 36 -42.74 1.02 -1.33
C GLY A 36 -41.88 -0.17 -1.73
N ALA A 37 -42.54 -1.27 -2.09
CA ALA A 37 -41.93 -2.35 -2.85
C ALA A 37 -41.55 -1.85 -4.25
N ASP A 38 -40.28 -2.00 -4.62
CA ASP A 38 -39.90 -2.29 -5.99
C ASP A 38 -38.72 -3.26 -5.96
N ALA A 39 -38.96 -4.45 -6.50
CA ALA A 39 -37.99 -5.52 -6.63
C ALA A 39 -37.03 -5.19 -7.78
N GLY A 40 -36.15 -4.22 -7.55
CA GLY A 40 -34.98 -3.97 -8.38
C GLY A 40 -33.84 -4.88 -7.96
N ALA A 41 -33.88 -6.15 -8.39
CA ALA A 41 -32.70 -6.99 -8.36
C ALA A 41 -31.63 -6.35 -9.26
N GLU A 42 -30.77 -5.52 -8.67
CA GLU A 42 -29.57 -5.04 -9.34
C GLU A 42 -28.69 -6.26 -9.63
N LYS A 43 -28.85 -6.68 -10.88
CA LYS A 43 -28.10 -7.65 -11.64
C LYS A 43 -26.61 -7.45 -11.36
N GLY A 44 -26.10 -8.19 -10.37
CA GLY A 44 -24.68 -8.23 -10.05
C GLY A 44 -23.89 -8.38 -11.34
N ALA A 45 -22.93 -7.47 -11.51
CA ALA A 45 -22.15 -7.32 -12.72
C ALA A 45 -21.78 -8.68 -13.30
N HIS A 46 -22.34 -8.95 -14.48
CA HIS A 46 -22.15 -10.17 -15.25
C HIS A 46 -20.68 -10.52 -15.31
N GLY A 47 -20.41 -11.82 -15.11
CA GLY A 47 -19.08 -12.39 -15.07
C GLY A 47 -18.16 -11.78 -16.11
N ALA A 48 -17.03 -11.25 -15.63
CA ALA A 48 -15.90 -10.99 -16.49
C ALA A 48 -15.63 -12.26 -17.29
N LYS A 49 -15.74 -12.16 -18.61
CA LYS A 49 -15.53 -13.26 -19.55
C LYS A 49 -14.27 -14.03 -19.13
N GLU A 50 -14.49 -15.29 -18.78
CA GLU A 50 -13.42 -16.26 -18.63
C GLU A 50 -12.67 -16.28 -19.97
N ASN A 51 -11.37 -15.97 -19.92
CA ASN A 51 -10.46 -15.86 -21.07
C ASN A 51 -10.55 -14.57 -21.92
N ALA A 52 -10.41 -13.39 -21.30
CA ALA A 52 -9.81 -12.29 -22.04
C ALA A 52 -8.31 -12.62 -22.26
N PRO A 53 -7.79 -12.56 -23.51
CA PRO A 53 -6.37 -12.78 -23.74
C PRO A 53 -5.57 -11.81 -22.88
N GLU A 54 -4.55 -12.32 -22.20
CA GLU A 54 -3.62 -11.57 -21.37
C GLU A 54 -3.16 -10.35 -22.18
N ALA A 55 -3.69 -9.17 -21.84
CA ALA A 55 -3.57 -7.99 -22.69
C ALA A 55 -2.10 -7.60 -22.77
N ALA A 56 -1.48 -7.90 -23.91
CA ALA A 56 -0.11 -7.55 -24.19
C ALA A 56 0.09 -6.04 -24.04
N ALA A 57 1.24 -5.63 -23.52
CA ALA A 57 1.62 -4.23 -23.46
C ALA A 57 1.47 -3.61 -24.86
N PRO A 58 0.76 -2.48 -25.01
CA PRO A 58 0.64 -1.82 -26.31
C PRO A 58 2.04 -1.48 -26.84
N LYS A 59 2.35 -1.90 -28.07
CA LYS A 59 3.57 -1.51 -28.78
C LYS A 59 3.40 -0.06 -29.26
N GLY A 60 3.55 0.91 -28.37
CA GLY A 60 3.34 2.33 -28.69
C GLY A 60 3.21 3.22 -27.46
N ALA A 61 2.77 4.46 -27.68
CA ALA A 61 2.58 5.45 -26.64
C ALA A 61 1.74 4.89 -25.48
N VAL A 62 2.16 5.23 -24.26
CA VAL A 62 1.51 4.88 -23.00
C VAL A 62 0.01 5.19 -23.08
N LYS A 63 -0.82 4.15 -22.98
CA LYS A 63 -2.28 4.33 -22.92
C LYS A 63 -2.67 4.75 -21.51
N LEU A 64 -3.13 6.00 -21.35
CA LEU A 64 -3.66 6.49 -20.08
C LEU A 64 -4.92 5.68 -19.70
N ILE A 65 -5.04 5.32 -18.41
CA ILE A 65 -6.19 4.57 -17.89
C ILE A 65 -7.35 5.53 -17.53
N GLY A 66 -7.03 6.79 -17.21
CA GLY A 66 -8.02 7.86 -17.01
C GLY A 66 -8.58 7.96 -15.58
N ASP A 67 -8.09 7.15 -14.64
CA ASP A 67 -8.50 7.09 -13.23
C ASP A 67 -7.49 7.75 -12.28
N GLY A 68 -6.46 8.42 -12.81
CA GLY A 68 -5.30 8.91 -12.07
C GLY A 68 -4.07 8.01 -12.17
N SER A 69 -4.21 6.78 -12.66
CA SER A 69 -3.11 5.90 -13.05
C SER A 69 -2.63 6.25 -14.46
N THR A 70 -1.33 6.48 -14.62
CA THR A 70 -0.77 7.13 -15.82
C THR A 70 -0.60 6.21 -17.02
N ALA A 71 -0.74 4.88 -16.89
CA ALA A 71 -0.34 3.98 -17.96
C ALA A 71 -0.85 2.55 -17.80
N PHE A 72 -1.53 1.99 -18.80
CA PHE A 72 -1.57 0.55 -18.98
C PHE A 72 -0.29 0.10 -19.71
N THR A 73 0.63 -0.52 -18.97
CA THR A 73 1.91 -1.03 -19.47
C THR A 73 1.89 -2.53 -19.77
N GLY A 74 0.70 -3.14 -19.83
CA GLY A 74 0.52 -4.60 -19.91
C GLY A 74 0.23 -5.22 -18.55
N VAL A 75 0.00 -6.54 -18.56
CA VAL A 75 -0.15 -7.33 -17.34
C VAL A 75 1.19 -7.36 -16.59
N GLN A 76 1.16 -7.14 -15.29
CA GLN A 76 2.38 -7.25 -14.47
C GLN A 76 2.88 -8.71 -14.47
N PRO A 77 4.19 -8.94 -14.67
CA PRO A 77 4.73 -10.29 -14.67
C PRO A 77 4.62 -10.91 -13.27
N ASN A 78 4.51 -12.23 -13.21
CA ASN A 78 4.48 -13.02 -11.97
C ASN A 78 3.30 -12.71 -11.03
N MET A 79 2.19 -12.22 -11.56
CA MET A 79 0.96 -12.05 -10.79
C MET A 79 0.37 -13.41 -10.40
N PRO A 80 -0.12 -13.57 -9.16
CA PRO A 80 -0.80 -14.78 -8.75
C PRO A 80 -2.08 -14.98 -9.57
N LYS A 81 -2.36 -16.22 -9.97
CA LYS A 81 -3.62 -16.56 -10.65
C LYS A 81 -4.77 -16.49 -9.65
N VAL A 82 -5.68 -15.55 -9.86
CA VAL A 82 -6.90 -15.42 -9.05
C VAL A 82 -7.95 -16.38 -9.60
N GLN A 83 -8.51 -17.22 -8.72
CA GLN A 83 -9.58 -18.17 -9.05
C GLN A 83 -10.87 -17.77 -8.36
N ARG A 84 -12.01 -18.04 -9.01
CA ARG A 84 -13.32 -17.79 -8.42
C ARG A 84 -13.56 -18.79 -7.28
N LEU A 85 -14.09 -18.31 -6.16
CA LEU A 85 -14.47 -19.16 -5.03
C LEU A 85 -15.67 -20.03 -5.38
N ALA A 86 -15.68 -21.26 -4.86
CA ALA A 86 -16.85 -22.13 -4.92
C ALA A 86 -17.96 -21.63 -3.99
N PRO A 87 -19.25 -21.94 -4.26
CA PRO A 87 -20.34 -21.62 -3.33
C PRO A 87 -20.06 -22.17 -1.92
N GLY A 88 -20.22 -21.32 -0.90
CA GLY A 88 -19.98 -21.68 0.51
C GLY A 88 -18.51 -21.70 0.95
N GLN A 89 -17.55 -21.47 0.04
CA GLN A 89 -16.14 -21.36 0.41
C GLN A 89 -15.86 -20.05 1.17
N LYS A 90 -15.18 -20.15 2.31
CA LYS A 90 -14.72 -18.95 3.05
C LYS A 90 -13.66 -18.21 2.23
N PRO A 91 -13.80 -16.88 2.01
CA PRO A 91 -12.78 -16.10 1.32
C PRO A 91 -11.43 -16.10 2.08
N PRO A 92 -10.30 -16.13 1.37
CA PRO A 92 -8.99 -15.94 1.99
C PRO A 92 -8.86 -14.52 2.55
N GLN A 93 -8.17 -14.38 3.68
CA GLN A 93 -7.74 -13.07 4.17
C GLN A 93 -6.51 -12.64 3.38
N PHE A 94 -6.57 -11.45 2.78
CA PHE A 94 -5.41 -10.83 2.17
C PHE A 94 -4.75 -9.85 3.15
N VAL A 95 -3.42 -9.81 3.13
CA VAL A 95 -2.63 -8.79 3.80
C VAL A 95 -1.78 -8.12 2.72
N VAL A 96 -1.87 -6.79 2.63
CA VAL A 96 -1.12 -6.01 1.64
C VAL A 96 -0.01 -5.26 2.36
N PHE A 97 1.22 -5.52 1.95
CA PHE A 97 2.38 -4.72 2.35
C PHE A 97 2.67 -3.69 1.27
N SER A 98 2.62 -2.42 1.63
CA SER A 98 2.97 -1.30 0.75
C SER A 98 4.02 -0.41 1.38
N TRP A 99 4.90 0.13 0.55
CA TRP A 99 5.97 1.03 0.94
C TRP A 99 5.87 2.33 0.16
N ASP A 100 5.71 3.45 0.86
CA ASP A 100 5.76 4.78 0.27
C ASP A 100 7.20 5.30 0.25
N GLY A 101 7.56 6.06 -0.79
CA GLY A 101 8.91 6.58 -0.94
C GLY A 101 9.95 5.49 -1.07
N ALA A 102 9.64 4.42 -1.81
CA ALA A 102 10.44 3.19 -1.94
C ALA A 102 11.75 3.36 -2.74
N GLY A 103 12.53 4.39 -2.42
CA GLY A 103 13.86 4.66 -2.95
C GLY A 103 14.96 3.91 -2.21
N GLU A 104 16.14 3.90 -2.83
CA GLU A 104 17.35 3.35 -2.22
C GLU A 104 18.27 4.48 -1.77
N ASP A 105 18.72 4.41 -0.52
CA ASP A 105 19.67 5.36 0.07
C ASP A 105 20.83 4.61 0.77
N SER A 106 21.49 5.28 1.71
CA SER A 106 22.57 4.70 2.52
C SER A 106 22.05 3.68 3.55
N GLN A 107 20.78 3.73 3.94
CA GLN A 107 20.17 2.82 4.91
C GLN A 107 19.84 1.44 4.30
N LYS A 108 19.82 1.32 2.98
CA LYS A 108 19.61 0.07 2.24
C LYS A 108 18.27 -0.64 2.53
N LEU A 109 17.26 0.13 2.94
CA LEU A 109 15.96 -0.43 3.33
C LEU A 109 15.22 -1.03 2.13
N PHE A 110 15.30 -0.42 0.95
CA PHE A 110 14.63 -0.96 -0.23
C PHE A 110 15.21 -2.32 -0.62
N SER A 111 16.54 -2.43 -0.72
CA SER A 111 17.21 -3.73 -0.93
C SER A 111 16.88 -4.75 0.17
N HIS A 112 16.86 -4.31 1.44
CA HIS A 112 16.52 -5.17 2.56
C HIS A 112 15.13 -5.78 2.39
N PHE A 113 14.08 -4.98 2.18
CA PHE A 113 12.72 -5.50 2.07
C PHE A 113 12.48 -6.30 0.79
N ARG A 114 13.19 -6.00 -0.31
CA ARG A 114 13.21 -6.90 -1.48
C ARG A 114 13.80 -8.26 -1.16
N SER A 115 14.84 -8.33 -0.33
CA SER A 115 15.43 -9.59 0.13
C SER A 115 14.48 -10.38 1.04
N VAL A 116 13.77 -9.69 1.94
CA VAL A 116 12.71 -10.27 2.79
C VAL A 116 11.58 -10.84 1.93
N GLY A 117 11.10 -10.08 0.93
CA GLY A 117 10.09 -10.56 -0.01
C GLY A 117 10.50 -11.83 -0.73
N LYS A 118 11.75 -11.92 -1.20
CA LYS A 118 12.28 -13.16 -1.81
C LYS A 118 12.37 -14.31 -0.82
N LYS A 119 12.84 -14.06 0.41
CA LYS A 119 13.05 -15.08 1.44
C LYS A 119 11.74 -15.75 1.89
N TYR A 120 10.66 -14.96 1.99
CA TYR A 120 9.38 -15.43 2.51
C TYR A 120 8.30 -15.59 1.44
N ASP A 121 8.67 -15.49 0.15
CA ASP A 121 7.73 -15.42 -0.98
C ASP A 121 6.61 -14.38 -0.79
N ALA A 122 6.91 -13.30 -0.08
CA ALA A 122 5.97 -12.23 0.18
C ALA A 122 5.96 -11.24 -0.99
N LYS A 123 4.78 -11.03 -1.57
CA LYS A 123 4.56 -9.98 -2.58
C LYS A 123 4.30 -8.66 -1.87
N MET A 124 4.99 -7.61 -2.29
CA MET A 124 4.91 -6.26 -1.72
C MET A 124 4.73 -5.24 -2.84
N THR A 125 4.04 -4.15 -2.54
CA THR A 125 3.86 -3.01 -3.45
C THR A 125 4.80 -1.88 -3.04
N TYR A 126 5.48 -1.27 -4.02
CA TYR A 126 6.45 -0.21 -3.78
C TYR A 126 6.05 1.04 -4.56
N PHE A 127 5.71 2.10 -3.85
CA PHE A 127 5.44 3.42 -4.43
C PHE A 127 6.75 4.21 -4.44
N LEU A 128 7.44 4.17 -5.57
CA LEU A 128 8.70 4.88 -5.77
C LEU A 128 8.45 6.36 -6.04
N SER A 129 8.90 7.23 -5.14
CA SER A 129 8.87 8.67 -5.35
C SER A 129 9.89 9.09 -6.40
N GLY A 130 9.50 9.98 -7.32
CA GLY A 130 10.35 10.43 -8.42
C GLY A 130 11.66 11.10 -7.99
N VAL A 131 11.71 11.65 -6.77
CA VAL A 131 12.94 12.23 -6.19
C VAL A 131 14.10 11.23 -6.11
N TYR A 132 13.81 9.94 -6.01
CA TYR A 132 14.82 8.87 -5.96
C TYR A 132 15.29 8.40 -7.33
N LEU A 133 14.74 8.94 -8.43
CA LEU A 133 15.13 8.59 -9.80
C LEU A 133 16.28 9.44 -10.34
N LEU A 134 16.75 10.42 -9.56
CA LEU A 134 17.83 11.31 -9.93
C LEU A 134 18.97 11.21 -8.90
N PRO A 135 20.23 11.28 -9.35
CA PRO A 135 21.34 11.49 -8.42
C PRO A 135 21.23 12.89 -7.79
N GLU A 136 21.80 13.06 -6.60
CA GLU A 136 21.67 14.28 -5.79
C GLU A 136 22.12 15.54 -6.55
N GLU A 137 23.20 15.43 -7.33
CA GLU A 137 23.76 16.53 -8.13
C GLU A 137 22.79 16.99 -9.24
N LYS A 138 21.78 16.17 -9.58
CA LYS A 138 20.75 16.46 -10.58
C LYS A 138 19.38 16.72 -9.95
N ARG A 139 19.30 16.98 -8.64
CA ARG A 139 18.02 17.24 -7.96
C ARG A 139 17.17 18.35 -8.60
N SER A 140 17.80 19.35 -9.24
CA SER A 140 17.12 20.44 -9.94
C SER A 140 16.40 20.01 -11.22
N LEU A 141 16.62 18.78 -11.71
CA LEU A 141 15.85 18.21 -12.83
C LEU A 141 14.51 17.65 -12.38
N TYR A 142 14.28 17.48 -11.07
CA TYR A 142 12.99 17.04 -10.56
C TYR A 142 11.98 18.19 -10.63
N ALA A 143 10.91 18.00 -11.39
CA ALA A 143 9.76 18.91 -11.41
C ALA A 143 8.66 18.36 -10.49
N PRO A 144 8.49 18.89 -9.25
CA PRO A 144 7.45 18.41 -8.35
C PRO A 144 6.05 18.69 -8.93
N PRO A 145 5.11 17.74 -8.83
CA PRO A 145 3.74 17.98 -9.29
C PRO A 145 3.10 19.13 -8.50
N GLN A 146 2.38 20.00 -9.20
CA GLN A 146 1.63 21.13 -8.62
C GLN A 146 2.47 22.18 -7.87
N HIS A 147 3.80 22.15 -7.99
CA HIS A 147 4.69 23.15 -7.39
C HIS A 147 5.64 23.74 -8.45
N ALA A 148 5.96 25.03 -8.32
CA ALA A 148 7.03 25.64 -9.10
C ALA A 148 8.38 25.04 -8.65
N ALA A 149 9.26 24.80 -9.62
CA ALA A 149 10.59 24.23 -9.40
C ALA A 149 11.53 25.20 -8.64
#